data_AF-A0A8T7C1J7-F1
#
_entry.id   AF-A0A8T7C1J7-F1
#
_cell.length_a   1.000
_cell.length_b   1.000
_cell.length_c   1.000
_cell.angle_alpha   90.00
_cell.angle_beta   90.00
_cell.angle_gamma   90.00
#
_symmetry.space_group_name_H-M   'P 1'
#
loop_
_entity.id
_entity.type
_entity.pdbx_description
1 polymer ?
#
loop_
_entity_poly.entity_id
_entity_poly.type
_entity_poly.pdbx_seq_one_letter_code
_entity_poly.pdbx_strand_id
1 'polypeptide(L)' 'MKKAILDPIDIRILSAVQQNGQLSKSRLAELVNLSQTPCWARLNKLKGAGLIRGYRADIVLERITNLSRV' A
#
# COMPACT_ATOMS: atom_id res chain seq x y z
N MET A 1 -21.81 -2.31 8.41
CA MET A 1 -20.41 -2.36 7.93
C MET A 1 -20.19 -3.69 7.21
N LYS A 2 -20.00 -3.69 5.88
CA LYS A 2 -19.77 -4.92 5.11
C LYS A 2 -18.37 -5.46 5.46
N LYS A 3 -18.31 -6.57 6.18
CA LYS A 3 -17.06 -7.28 6.46
C LYS A 3 -16.54 -7.82 5.13
N ALA A 4 -15.55 -7.14 4.55
CA ALA A 4 -14.92 -7.63 3.32
C ALA A 4 -14.30 -8.99 3.62
N ILE A 5 -14.74 -10.04 2.93
CA ILE A 5 -14.10 -11.34 2.97
C ILE A 5 -12.76 -11.15 2.26
N LEU A 6 -11.70 -11.09 3.03
CA LEU A 6 -10.32 -10.89 2.57
C LEU A 6 -9.66 -12.25 2.42
N ASP A 7 -9.09 -12.52 1.24
CA ASP A 7 -8.24 -13.68 1.04
C ASP A 7 -6.86 -13.45 1.71
N PRO A 8 -6.10 -14.51 2.02
CA PRO A 8 -4.71 -14.36 2.49
C PRO A 8 -3.83 -13.54 1.53
N ILE A 9 -4.10 -13.65 0.24
CA ILE A 9 -3.44 -12.85 -0.81
C ILE A 9 -3.75 -11.37 -0.64
N ASP A 10 -5.01 -11.03 -0.39
CA ASP A 10 -5.44 -9.64 -0.23
C ASP A 10 -4.77 -9.01 0.99
N ILE A 11 -4.65 -9.77 2.09
CA ILE A 11 -3.91 -9.36 3.29
C ILE A 11 -2.44 -9.10 2.96
N ARG A 12 -1.79 -9.97 2.18
CA ARG A 12 -0.39 -9.75 1.74
C ARG A 12 -0.25 -8.52 0.86
N ILE A 13 -1.20 -8.27 -0.06
CA ILE A 13 -1.22 -7.05 -0.89
C ILE A 13 -1.33 -5.82 0.01
N LEU A 14 -2.26 -5.82 0.97
CA LEU A 14 -2.44 -4.71 1.91
C LEU A 14 -1.18 -4.47 2.75
N SER A 15 -0.55 -5.54 3.25
CA SER A 15 0.69 -5.46 4.01
C SER A 15 1.84 -4.90 3.17
N ALA A 16 2.00 -5.36 1.93
CA ALA A 16 3.06 -4.87 1.04
C ALA A 16 2.87 -3.39 0.71
N VAL A 17 1.63 -2.98 0.39
CA VAL A 17 1.29 -1.59 0.07
C VAL A 17 1.41 -0.67 1.29
N GLN A 18 1.12 -1.18 2.49
CA GLN A 18 1.28 -0.42 3.73
C GLN A 18 2.75 -0.15 4.05
N GLN A 19 3.62 -1.15 3.88
CA GLN A 19 5.06 -0.98 4.10
C GLN A 19 5.69 -0.07 3.05
N ASN A 20 5.22 -0.15 1.81
CA ASN A 20 5.80 0.63 0.73
C ASN A 20 4.70 1.12 -0.22
N GLY A 21 4.27 2.37 0.00
CA GLY A 21 3.19 2.98 -0.76
C GLY A 21 3.52 3.22 -2.25
N GLN A 22 4.80 3.21 -2.61
CA GLN A 22 5.29 3.49 -3.97
C GLN A 22 5.77 2.23 -4.71
N LEU A 23 5.19 1.07 -4.42
CA LEU A 23 5.54 -0.17 -5.14
C LEU A 23 5.12 -0.12 -6.60
N SER A 24 6.04 -0.53 -7.49
CA SER A 24 5.72 -0.79 -8.88
C SER A 24 4.84 -2.03 -9.03
N LYS A 25 4.10 -2.13 -10.14
CA LYS A 25 3.22 -3.27 -10.43
C LYS A 25 3.97 -4.61 -10.41
N SER A 26 5.22 -4.61 -10.90
CA SER A 26 6.11 -5.78 -10.90
C SER A 26 6.58 -6.14 -9.50
N ARG A 27 7.05 -5.18 -8.70
CA ARG A 27 7.50 -5.48 -7.32
C ARG A 27 6.37 -5.94 -6.42
N LEU A 28 5.19 -5.36 -6.54
CA LEU A 28 4.03 -5.83 -5.79
C LEU A 28 3.72 -7.29 -6.13
N ALA A 29 3.68 -7.62 -7.42
CA ALA A 29 3.46 -8.99 -7.92
C ALA A 29 4.48 -10.00 -7.36
N GLU A 30 5.77 -9.65 -7.34
CA GLU A 30 6.81 -10.49 -6.73
C GLU A 30 6.59 -10.69 -5.22
N LEU A 31 6.30 -9.62 -4.48
CA LEU A 31 6.08 -9.69 -3.02
C LEU A 31 4.88 -10.58 -2.64
N VAL A 32 3.85 -10.63 -3.47
CA VAL A 32 2.65 -11.45 -3.24
C VAL A 32 2.69 -12.82 -3.96
N ASN A 33 3.79 -13.16 -4.65
CA ASN A 33 3.92 -14.39 -5.45
C ASN A 33 2.79 -14.58 -6.47
N LEU A 34 2.48 -13.52 -7.23
CA LEU A 34 1.40 -13.51 -8.23
C LEU A 34 1.88 -12.85 -9.52
N SER A 35 1.24 -13.21 -10.64
CA SER A 35 1.43 -12.48 -11.90
C SER A 35 0.90 -11.04 -11.79
N GLN A 36 1.45 -10.13 -12.60
CA GLN A 36 1.11 -8.71 -12.54
C GLN A 36 -0.38 -8.41 -12.75
N THR A 37 -1.03 -9.09 -13.70
CA THR A 37 -2.45 -8.88 -14.04
C THR A 37 -3.41 -9.18 -12.88
N PRO A 38 -3.40 -10.38 -12.26
CA PRO A 38 -4.30 -10.68 -11.12
C PRO A 38 -3.96 -9.87 -9.87
N CYS A 39 -2.69 -9.55 -9.64
CA CYS A 39 -2.26 -8.69 -8.53
C CYS A 39 -2.90 -7.30 -8.64
N TRP A 40 -2.84 -6.70 -9.83
CA TRP A 40 -3.46 -5.40 -10.10
C TRP A 40 -4.96 -5.48 -9.87
N ALA A 41 -5.66 -6.42 -10.51
CA ALA A 41 -7.11 -6.55 -10.38
C ALA A 41 -7.57 -6.63 -8.91
N ARG A 42 -6.85 -7.39 -8.07
CA ARG A 42 -7.10 -7.45 -6.62
C ARG A 42 -6.84 -6.12 -5.91
N LEU A 43 -5.73 -5.46 -6.20
CA LEU A 43 -5.45 -4.12 -5.66
C LEU A 43 -6.57 -3.12 -6.01
N ASN A 44 -7.07 -3.15 -7.25
CA ASN A 44 -8.20 -2.33 -7.71
C ASN A 44 -9.45 -2.61 -6.89
N LYS A 45 -9.78 -3.89 -6.68
CA LYS A 45 -10.92 -4.32 -5.87
C LYS A 45 -10.80 -3.83 -4.42
N LEU A 46 -9.60 -3.93 -3.83
CA LEU A 46 -9.34 -3.45 -2.47
C LEU A 46 -9.47 -1.92 -2.34
N LYS A 47 -9.01 -1.18 -3.36
CA LYS A 47 -9.23 0.28 -3.46
C LYS A 47 -10.70 0.62 -3.61
N GLY A 48 -11.41 -0.03 -4.54
CA GLY A 48 -12.84 0.18 -4.77
C GLY A 48 -13.73 -0.21 -3.59
N ALA A 49 -13.29 -1.17 -2.77
CA ALA A 49 -13.93 -1.54 -1.51
C ALA A 49 -13.70 -0.52 -0.38
N GLY A 50 -12.89 0.52 -0.59
CA GLY A 50 -12.58 1.53 0.42
C GLY A 50 -11.61 1.07 1.52
N LEU A 51 -10.92 -0.07 1.33
CA LEU A 51 -9.95 -0.59 2.30
C LEU A 51 -8.64 0.22 2.31
N ILE A 52 -8.31 0.84 1.17
CA ILE A 52 -7.14 1.72 1.03
C ILE A 52 -7.65 3.16 1.00
N ARG A 53 -7.40 3.91 2.08
CA ARG A 53 -7.83 5.31 2.22
C ARG A 53 -6.97 6.31 1.44
N GLY A 54 -5.68 6.00 1.25
CA GLY A 54 -4.74 6.87 0.57
C GLY A 54 -3.30 6.52 0.91
N TYR A 55 -2.36 7.15 0.21
CA TYR A 55 -0.92 7.00 0.42
C TYR A 55 -0.40 8.23 1.14
N ARG A 56 0.50 8.03 2.11
CA ARG A 56 1.14 9.12 2.86
C ARG A 56 2.65 9.00 2.73
N ALA A 57 3.32 10.15 2.70
CA ALA A 57 4.77 10.21 2.78
C ALA A 57 5.20 10.19 4.25
N ASP A 58 6.25 9.43 4.54
CA ASP A 58 6.95 9.49 5.82
C ASP A 58 8.04 10.58 5.71
N ILE A 59 7.93 11.63 6.52
CA ILE A 59 8.72 12.86 6.37
C ILE A 59 9.71 12.97 7.51
N VAL A 60 11.01 12.97 7.17
CA VAL A 60 12.09 13.18 8.14
C VAL A 60 12.21 14.67 8.46
N LEU A 61 11.51 15.12 9.51
CA LEU A 61 11.45 16.53 9.91
C LEU A 61 12.82 17.11 10.31
N GLU A 62 13.74 16.30 10.84
CA GLU A 62 15.11 16.74 11.17
C GLU A 62 15.88 17.30 9.97
N ARG A 63 15.58 16.81 8.77
CA ARG A 63 16.23 17.30 7.53
C ARG A 63 15.58 18.55 6.95
N ILE A 64 14.39 18.90 7.43
CA ILE A 64 13.59 20.01 6.92
C ILE A 64 13.71 21.21 7.86
N THR A 65 13.80 20.96 9.15
CA THR A 65 13.88 22.01 10.16
C THR A 65 15.32 22.17 10.65
N ASN A 66 15.95 23.30 10.32
CA ASN A 66 17.00 23.83 11.19
C ASN A 66 16.26 24.34 12.43
N LEU A 67 16.43 23.71 13.59
CA LEU A 67 15.93 24.18 14.89
C LEU A 67 16.61 25.49 15.37
N SER A 68 16.94 26.38 14.43
CA SER A 68 17.43 27.71 14.68
C SER A 68 16.24 28.64 14.91
N ARG A 69 15.98 28.89 16.20
CA ARG A 69 15.25 30.04 16.77
C ARG A 69 13.79 30.22 16.34
N VAL A 70 12.91 29.94 17.29
CA VAL A 70 11.96 30.98 17.74
C VAL A 70 12.39 31.38 19.14
#